data_AF-A0A2V9C6D3-F1
#
_entry.id   AF-A0A2V9C6D3-F1
#
_cell.length_a   1.000
_cell.length_b   1.000
_cell.length_c   1.000
_cell.angle_alpha   90.00
_cell.angle_beta   90.00
_cell.angle_gamma   90.00
#
_symmetry.space_group_name_H-M   'P 1'
#
loop_
_entity.id
_entity.type
_entity.pdbx_description
1 polymer ?
#
loop_
_entity_poly.entity_id
_entity_poly.type
_entity_poly.pdbx_seq_one_letter_code
_entity_poly.pdbx_strand_id
1 'polypeptide(L)' 'MADRKQFKNVPAPDPELVRLLKETGNRPVSEEELREQRVSFAFGNALGSDSITKESVRHAARNLKLKD' A
#
# COMPACT_ATOMS: atom_id res chain seq x y z
N MET A 1 -17.80 23.09 10.06
CA MET A 1 -16.62 22.23 10.27
C MET A 1 -15.41 22.99 9.73
N ALA A 2 -14.38 23.23 10.54
CA ALA A 2 -13.21 23.98 10.08
C ALA A 2 -12.47 23.19 8.99
N ASP A 3 -12.27 23.79 7.83
CA ASP A 3 -11.49 23.21 6.74
C ASP A 3 -10.09 22.85 7.26
N ARG A 4 -9.80 21.54 7.31
CA ARG A 4 -8.52 21.02 7.80
C ARG A 4 -7.41 21.57 6.91
N LYS A 5 -6.38 22.22 7.49
CA LYS A 5 -5.23 22.82 6.77
C LYS A 5 -4.59 21.91 5.70
N GLN A 6 -4.65 20.59 5.90
CA GLN A 6 -4.14 19.58 4.96
C GLN A 6 -4.83 19.60 3.58
N PHE A 7 -6.01 20.22 3.46
CA PHE A 7 -6.73 20.39 2.19
C PHE A 7 -6.64 21.82 1.65
N LYS A 8 -5.91 22.72 2.32
CA LYS A 8 -5.61 24.03 1.77
C LYS A 8 -4.44 23.88 0.80
N ASN A 9 -4.68 24.20 -0.48
CA ASN A 9 -3.72 24.08 -1.59
C ASN A 9 -3.47 22.64 -2.09
N VAL A 10 -4.50 21.80 -2.18
CA VAL A 10 -4.36 20.54 -2.93
C VAL A 10 -4.06 20.87 -4.39
N PRO A 11 -2.89 20.51 -4.94
CA PRO A 11 -2.59 20.77 -6.33
C PRO A 11 -3.55 19.99 -7.23
N ALA A 12 -3.81 20.52 -8.43
CA ALA A 12 -4.53 19.74 -9.43
C ALA A 12 -3.77 18.42 -9.68
N PRO A 13 -4.46 17.27 -9.72
CA PRO A 13 -3.82 16.00 -9.98
C PRO A 13 -3.23 15.99 -11.39
N ASP A 14 -2.07 15.36 -11.54
CA ASP A 14 -1.41 15.21 -12.83
C ASP A 14 -2.35 14.49 -13.83
N PRO A 15 -2.69 15.12 -14.97
CA PRO A 15 -3.60 14.53 -15.96
C PRO A 15 -3.14 13.17 -16.50
N GLU A 16 -1.83 12.96 -16.62
CA GLU A 16 -1.26 11.70 -17.10
C GLU A 16 -1.46 10.59 -16.07
N LEU A 17 -1.20 10.89 -14.79
CA LEU A 17 -1.42 9.94 -13.69
C LEU A 17 -2.91 9.58 -13.57
N VAL A 18 -3.81 10.55 -13.74
CA VAL A 18 -5.26 10.30 -13.75
C VAL A 18 -5.68 9.41 -14.92
N ARG A 19 -5.10 9.62 -16.10
CA ARG A 19 -5.34 8.77 -17.27
C ARG A 19 -4.90 7.33 -17.01
N LEU A 20 -3.65 7.15 -16.56
CA LEU A 20 -3.08 5.82 -16.26
C LEU A 20 -3.88 5.07 -15.19
N LEU A 21 -4.32 5.77 -14.14
CA LEU A 21 -5.17 5.18 -13.10
C LEU A 21 -6.50 4.66 -13.67
N LYS A 22 -7.16 5.44 -14.54
CA LYS A 22 -8.41 5.03 -15.19
C LYS A 22 -8.21 3.84 -16.12
N GLU A 23 -7.12 3.83 -16.88
CA GLU A 23 -6.79 2.74 -17.81
C GLU A 23 -6.48 1.41 -17.08
N THR A 24 -5.92 1.48 -15.88
CA THR A 24 -5.45 0.30 -15.14
C THR A 24 -6.44 -0.22 -14.09
N GLY A 25 -7.45 0.57 -13.70
CA GLY A 25 -8.34 0.26 -12.57
C GLY A 25 -9.18 -1.01 -12.69
N ASN A 26 -9.45 -1.49 -13.92
CA ASN A 26 -10.26 -2.69 -14.17
C ASN A 26 -9.42 -3.94 -14.42
N ARG A 27 -8.09 -3.86 -14.23
CA ARG A 27 -7.22 -5.04 -14.38
C ARG A 27 -7.53 -6.02 -13.25
N PRO A 28 -7.87 -7.29 -13.54
CA PRO A 28 -8.00 -8.31 -12.52
C PRO A 28 -6.65 -8.52 -11.84
N VAL A 29 -6.65 -8.58 -10.51
CA VAL A 29 -5.47 -8.85 -9.70
C VAL A 29 -5.62 -10.25 -9.13
N SER A 30 -4.62 -11.09 -9.35
CA SER A 30 -4.57 -12.43 -8.76
C SER A 30 -4.31 -12.37 -7.25
N GLU A 31 -4.69 -13.41 -6.52
CA GLU A 31 -4.38 -13.51 -5.08
C GLU A 31 -2.86 -13.47 -4.81
N GLU A 32 -2.05 -14.00 -5.73
CA GLU A 32 -0.60 -13.96 -5.62
C GLU A 32 -0.07 -12.52 -5.72
N GLU A 33 -0.53 -11.76 -6.73
CA GLU A 33 -0.18 -10.35 -6.89
C GLU A 33 -0.64 -9.54 -5.68
N LEU A 34 -1.87 -9.75 -5.21
CA LEU A 34 -2.39 -9.04 -4.04
C LEU A 34 -1.61 -9.38 -2.76
N ARG A 35 -1.19 -10.63 -2.61
CA ARG A 35 -0.33 -11.07 -1.49
C ARG A 35 1.04 -10.39 -1.54
N GLU A 36 1.72 -10.40 -2.68
CA GLU A 36 3.04 -9.77 -2.82
C GLU A 36 2.97 -8.24 -2.65
N GLN A 37 1.88 -7.60 -3.09
CA GLN A 37 1.62 -6.18 -2.83
C GLN A 37 1.49 -5.89 -1.33
N ARG A 38 0.74 -6.71 -0.59
CA ARG A 38 0.63 -6.61 0.88
C ARG A 38 1.98 -6.77 1.57
N VAL A 39 2.81 -7.72 1.11
CA VAL A 39 4.18 -7.92 1.62
C VAL A 39 5.04 -6.67 1.37
N SER A 40 5.01 -6.15 0.14
CA SER A 40 5.81 -4.98 -0.24
C SER A 40 5.37 -3.73 0.52
N PHE A 41 4.06 -3.55 0.73
CA PHE A 41 3.51 -2.46 1.53
C PHE A 41 3.99 -2.54 2.99
N ALA A 42 3.84 -3.70 3.64
CA ALA A 42 4.23 -3.84 5.04
C ALA A 42 5.75 -3.69 5.24
N PHE A 43 6.57 -4.22 4.33
CA PHE A 43 8.03 -4.01 4.37
C PHE A 43 8.42 -2.54 4.11
N GLY A 44 7.82 -1.89 3.11
CA GLY A 44 8.11 -0.48 2.80
C GLY A 44 7.73 0.48 3.92
N ASN A 45 6.78 0.08 4.78
CA ASN A 45 6.37 0.83 5.97
C ASN A 45 7.09 0.38 7.26
N ALA A 46 8.01 -0.59 7.20
CA ALA A 46 8.76 -1.07 8.36
C ALA A 46 9.93 -0.15 8.76
N LEU A 47 9.73 1.17 8.64
CA LEU A 47 10.76 2.17 8.94
C LEU A 47 11.20 2.06 10.42
N GLY A 48 12.52 2.12 10.64
CA GLY A 48 13.11 2.08 11.98
C GLY A 48 13.31 0.69 12.57
N SER A 49 13.12 -0.38 11.79
CA SER A 49 13.35 -1.75 12.25
C SER A 49 14.41 -2.46 11.42
N ASP A 50 15.61 -2.66 11.99
CA ASP A 50 16.70 -3.39 11.32
C ASP A 50 16.44 -4.91 11.21
N SER A 51 15.49 -5.43 12.00
CA SER A 51 15.15 -6.85 12.04
C SER A 51 14.04 -7.27 11.07
N ILE A 52 13.32 -6.31 10.46
CA ILE A 52 12.23 -6.62 9.54
C ILE A 52 12.79 -6.67 8.13
N THR A 53 12.83 -7.88 7.58
CA THR A 53 13.20 -8.12 6.18
C THR A 53 11.95 -8.40 5.34
N LYS A 54 12.03 -8.17 4.03
CA LYS A 54 10.93 -8.53 3.12
C LYS A 54 10.55 -10.02 3.22
N GLU A 55 11.52 -10.89 3.47
CA GLU A 55 11.27 -12.33 3.65
C GLU A 55 10.55 -12.63 4.97
N SER A 56 10.92 -11.95 6.06
CA SER A 56 10.21 -12.08 7.33
C SER A 56 8.73 -11.65 7.22
N VAL A 57 8.46 -10.59 6.47
CA VAL A 57 7.10 -10.11 6.17
C VAL A 57 6.35 -11.11 5.30
N ARG A 58 6.99 -11.70 4.28
CA ARG A 58 6.38 -12.75 3.45
C ARG A 58 6.00 -13.97 4.28
N HIS A 59 6.85 -14.38 5.23
CA HIS A 59 6.53 -15.46 6.15
C HIS A 59 5.35 -15.11 7.07
N ALA A 60 5.35 -13.91 7.65
CA ALA A 60 4.26 -13.44 8.52
C ALA A 60 2.93 -13.27 7.79
N ALA A 61 2.93 -12.79 6.54
CA ALA A 61 1.71 -12.56 5.75
C ALA A 61 0.91 -13.84 5.45
N ARG A 62 1.53 -15.02 5.59
CA ARG A 62 0.86 -16.32 5.46
C ARG A 62 0.19 -16.80 6.75
N ASN A 63 0.52 -16.19 7.89
CA ASN A 63 0.16 -16.70 9.21
C ASN A 63 -0.56 -15.63 10.02
N LEU A 64 -1.83 -15.88 10.38
CA LEU A 64 -2.54 -15.06 11.34
C LEU A 64 -2.29 -15.63 12.75
N LYS A 65 -1.55 -14.90 13.59
CA LYS A 65 -1.54 -15.18 15.03
C LYS A 65 -2.78 -14.55 15.64
N LEU A 66 -3.73 -15.38 16.05
CA LEU A 66 -4.78 -14.97 16.98
C LEU A 66 -4.12 -14.83 18.37
N LYS A 67 -4.34 -13.70 19.02
CA LYS A 67 -3.99 -13.54 20.44
C LYS A 67 -5.21 -13.92 21.27
N ASP A 68 -4.97 -14.73 22.29
CA ASP A 68 -5.91 -14.94 23.40
C ASP A 68 -5.98 -13.68 24.30
#